data_AF-A0A8J6PWB7-F1
#
_entry.id   AF-A0A8J6PWB7-F1
#
_cell.length_a   1.000
_cell.length_b   1.000
_cell.length_c   1.000
_cell.angle_alpha   90.00
_cell.angle_beta   90.00
_cell.angle_gamma   90.00
#
_symmetry.space_group_name_H-M   'P 1'
#
loop_
_entity.id
_entity.type
_entity.pdbx_description
1 polymer ?
#
loop_
_entity_poly.entity_id
_entity_poly.type
_entity_poly.pdbx_seq_one_letter_code
_entity_poly.pdbx_strand_id
1 'polypeptide(L)' 'SDAVMSEVEMQCGPFTVVSLMSSRSVASLGIEPGKVAVAVVKATNVIVEMPRDAP' A
#
# COMPACT_ATOMS: atom_id res chain seq x y z
N SER A 1 11.83 2.42 -8.44
CA SER A 1 12.62 2.01 -7.27
C SER A 1 13.99 2.63 -7.30
N ASP A 2 14.47 3.13 -6.16
CA ASP A 2 15.88 3.40 -5.88
C ASP A 2 16.58 2.07 -5.49
N ALA A 3 17.91 2.00 -5.49
CA ALA A 3 18.65 0.79 -5.12
C ALA A 3 18.35 0.34 -3.68
N VAL A 4 17.98 1.28 -2.81
CA VAL A 4 17.69 1.02 -1.39
C VAL A 4 16.20 0.93 -1.13
N MET A 5 15.40 1.83 -1.70
CA MET A 5 13.97 2.00 -1.40
C MET A 5 13.10 1.82 -2.64
N SER A 6 11.94 1.22 -2.43
CA SER A 6 10.89 1.05 -3.42
C SER A 6 9.57 1.59 -2.89
N GLU A 7 8.87 2.29 -3.77
CA GLU A 7 7.47 2.64 -3.58
C GLU A 7 6.61 1.55 -4.22
N VAL A 8 5.65 1.04 -3.44
CA VAL A 8 4.67 0.05 -3.87
C VAL A 8 3.31 0.69 -3.77
N GLU A 9 2.68 0.88 -4.93
CA GLU A 9 1.31 1.34 -5.06
C GLU A 9 0.38 0.13 -5.24
N MET A 10 -0.62 0.00 -4.37
CA MET A 10 -1.61 -1.07 -4.41
C MET A 10 -3.01 -0.50 -4.57
N GLN A 11 -3.73 -0.97 -5.60
CA GLN A 11 -5.12 -0.61 -5.78
C GLN A 11 -6.01 -1.39 -4.81
N CYS A 12 -6.77 -0.65 -4.00
CA CYS A 12 -7.63 -1.17 -2.94
C CYS A 12 -9.06 -0.62 -3.13
N GLY A 13 -9.74 -1.08 -4.18
CA GLY A 13 -11.04 -0.55 -4.57
C GLY A 13 -10.92 0.88 -5.13
N PRO A 14 -11.67 1.86 -4.60
CA PRO A 14 -11.57 3.26 -5.03
C PRO A 14 -10.34 3.98 -4.45
N PHE A 15 -9.61 3.34 -3.54
CA PHE A 15 -8.45 3.91 -2.86
C PHE A 15 -7.14 3.30 -3.35
N THR A 16 -6.06 4.05 -3.21
CA THR A 16 -4.70 3.59 -3.45
C THR A 16 -3.96 3.56 -2.12
N VAL A 17 -3.35 2.43 -1.79
CA VAL A 17 -2.46 2.29 -0.64
C VAL A 17 -1.03 2.37 -1.12
N VAL A 18 -0.26 3.31 -0.56
CA VAL A 18 1.15 3.50 -0.89
C VAL A 18 2.01 3.05 0.28
N SER A 19 2.99 2.21 0.01
CA SER A 19 3.97 1.76 0.99
C SER A 19 5.39 2.01 0.50
N LEU A 20 6.21 2.58 1.36
CA LEU A 20 7.65 2.67 1.17
C LEU A 20 8.31 1.52 1.91
N MET A 21 9.04 0.67 1.18
CA MET A 21 9.78 -0.45 1.74
C MET A 21 11.11 -0.63 1.00
N SER A 22 12.01 -1.43 1.55
CA SER A 22 13.29 -1.64 0.88
C SER A 22 13.11 -2.37 -0.46
N SER A 23 13.95 -2.06 -1.45
CA SER A 23 13.92 -2.74 -2.75
C SER A 23 14.21 -4.24 -2.62
N ARG A 24 14.99 -4.65 -1.62
CA ARG A 24 15.20 -6.07 -1.28
C ARG A 24 13.92 -6.73 -0.76
N SER A 25 13.09 -6.02 0.01
CA SER A 25 11.81 -6.53 0.50
C SER A 25 10.84 -6.80 -0.64
N VAL A 26 10.73 -5.86 -1.59
CA VAL A 26 9.91 -6.04 -2.81
C VAL A 26 10.31 -7.31 -3.56
N ALA A 27 11.62 -7.47 -3.81
CA ALA A 27 12.15 -8.66 -4.49
C ALA A 27 11.92 -9.96 -3.68
N SER A 28 12.18 -9.93 -2.37
CA SER A 28 12.04 -11.13 -1.51
C SER A 28 10.58 -11.57 -1.35
N LEU A 29 9.64 -10.62 -1.42
CA LEU A 29 8.20 -10.87 -1.35
C LEU A 29 7.59 -11.17 -2.73
N GLY A 30 8.35 -11.07 -3.82
CA GLY A 30 7.87 -11.31 -5.18
C GLY A 30 6.80 -10.31 -5.63
N ILE A 31 6.83 -9.09 -5.08
CA ILE A 31 5.89 -8.02 -5.42
C ILE A 31 6.18 -7.53 -6.83
N GLU A 32 5.17 -7.62 -7.68
CA GLU A 32 5.24 -7.26 -9.10
C GLU A 32 3.90 -6.63 -9.53
N PRO A 33 3.90 -5.71 -10.51
CA PRO A 33 2.67 -5.17 -11.07
C PRO A 33 1.71 -6.27 -11.54
N GLY A 34 0.42 -6.13 -11.20
CA GLY A 34 -0.62 -7.08 -11.58
C GLY A 34 -0.76 -8.29 -10.65
N LYS A 35 0.10 -8.47 -9.64
CA LYS A 35 -0.08 -9.49 -8.61
C LYS A 35 -0.97 -9.01 -7.48
N VAL A 36 -1.81 -9.91 -6.97
CA VAL A 36 -2.58 -9.68 -5.75
C VAL A 36 -1.64 -9.68 -4.56
N ALA A 37 -1.78 -8.68 -3.69
CA ALA A 37 -1.02 -8.53 -2.46
C ALA A 37 -1.96 -8.23 -1.28
N VAL A 38 -1.44 -8.34 -0.05
CA VAL A 38 -2.14 -7.96 1.17
C VAL A 38 -1.37 -6.82 1.83
N ALA A 39 -2.00 -5.66 1.98
CA ALA A 39 -1.44 -4.55 2.74
C ALA A 39 -1.73 -4.74 4.23
N VAL A 40 -0.68 -4.90 5.04
CA VAL A 40 -0.79 -4.95 6.51
C VAL A 40 -0.38 -3.60 7.09
N VAL A 41 -1.32 -2.92 7.71
CA VAL A 41 -1.08 -1.61 8.35
C VAL A 41 -0.93 -1.82 9.84
N LYS A 42 0.25 -1.52 10.40
CA LYS A 42 0.44 -1.43 11.85
C LYS A 42 -0.14 -0.10 12.34
N ALA A 43 -1.47 -0.01 12.37
CA ALA A 43 -2.15 1.17 12.87
C ALA A 43 -2.08 1.20 14.40
N THR A 44 -1.45 2.23 14.97
CA THR A 44 -1.55 2.52 16.40
C THR A 44 -2.87 3.21 16.75
N ASN A 45 -3.53 3.83 15.77
CA ASN A 45 -4.85 4.44 15.88
C ASN A 45 -5.62 4.29 14.56
N VAL A 46 -6.94 4.09 14.65
CA VAL A 46 -7.86 4.01 13.52
C VAL A 46 -8.96 5.04 13.72
N ILE A 47 -9.24 5.85 12.71
CA ILE A 47 -10.36 6.80 12.69
C ILE A 47 -11.40 6.24 11.73
N VAL A 48 -12.66 6.21 12.17
CA VAL A 48 -13.81 5.76 11.37
C VAL A 48 -14.75 6.94 11.20
N GLU A 49 -15.03 7.30 9.95
CA GLU A 49 -15.97 8.36 9.60
C GLU A 49 -17.05 7.81 8.67
N MET A 50 -18.25 8.39 8.71
CA MET A 50 -19.24 8.16 7.65
C MET A 50 -18.82 8.94 6.39
N PRO A 51 -19.12 8.43 5.19
CA PRO A 51 -18.90 9.20 3.96
C PRO A 51 -19.51 10.58 4.11
N ARG A 52 -18.76 11.63 3.77
CA ARG A 52 -19.37 12.95 3.61
C ARG A 52 -20.24 12.86 2.38
N ASP A 53 -21.56 12.89 2.55
CA ASP A 53 -22.47 13.05 1.43
C ASP A 53 -22.01 14.27 0.63
N ALA A 54 -21.62 14.06 -0.62
CA ALA A 54 -21.37 15.14 -1.55
C ALA A 54 -22.74 15.76 -1.91
N PRO A 55 -22.91 17.10 -1.86
CA PRO A 55 -24.10 17.74 -2.40
C PRO A 55 -24.19 17.56 -3.93
#